data_AF-A0A7S2DHE1-F1
#
_entry.id   AF-A0A7S2DHE1-F1
#
_cell.length_a   1.000
_cell.length_b   1.000
_cell.length_c   1.000
_cell.angle_alpha   90.00
_cell.angle_beta   90.00
_cell.angle_gamma   90.00
#
_symmetry.space_group_name_H-M   'P 1'
#
loop_
_entity.id
_entity.type
_entity.pdbx_description
1 polymer ?
#
loop_
_entity_poly.entity_id
_entity_poly.type
_entity_poly.pdbx_seq_one_letter_code
_entity_poly.pdbx_strand_id
1 'polypeptide(L)'
;VSRSKWMAQVRICCGSGRSARAAFPARQPPMAEVADADGPEEEPGGGSLEEQVEQALAERSRCRDEGDKSGEAAWLLQAAEAYAHGEAYAAALETAQEAETLYQEIGDLNGEASALQAAAQVHIWDSKPADALEVAQQAALVAQRAEDGSQEAGLHLLVAQAYMQLNSAGADPTSNLAITRGRLAVEAATTAIKLARKAEDAELQAYALCELAQACVAANRHSEALVAAGEATGLYRMLGDRQGEA
;
A
#
# COMPACT_ATOMS: atom_id res chain seq x y z
N VAL A 1 20.64 -11.81 3.74
CA VAL A 1 20.35 -11.01 2.52
C VAL A 1 19.88 -9.64 3.01
N SER A 2 20.58 -8.56 2.65
CA SER A 2 20.41 -7.23 3.26
C SER A 2 18.99 -6.67 3.10
N ARG A 3 18.48 -5.93 4.09
CA ARG A 3 17.18 -5.20 4.11
C ARG A 3 16.98 -4.34 2.85
N SER A 4 18.08 -3.86 2.26
CA SER A 4 18.12 -3.15 0.98
C SER A 4 17.75 -3.97 -0.26
N LYS A 5 17.89 -5.31 -0.24
CA LYS A 5 17.39 -6.18 -1.32
C LYS A 5 15.89 -6.44 -1.21
N TRP A 6 15.32 -6.35 -0.01
CA TRP A 6 13.87 -6.49 0.21
C TRP A 6 13.12 -5.24 -0.25
N MET A 7 13.63 -4.04 0.07
CA MET A 7 13.10 -2.79 -0.50
C MET A 7 13.26 -2.72 -2.04
N ALA A 8 14.32 -3.32 -2.60
CA ALA A 8 14.47 -3.45 -4.04
C ALA A 8 13.43 -4.40 -4.64
N GLN A 9 13.11 -5.53 -4.01
CA GLN A 9 12.06 -6.45 -4.49
C GLN A 9 10.66 -5.82 -4.41
N VAL A 10 10.38 -5.02 -3.38
CA VAL A 10 9.13 -4.24 -3.25
C VAL A 10 9.10 -3.09 -4.27
N ARG A 11 10.23 -2.41 -4.55
CA ARG A 11 10.36 -1.44 -5.66
C ARG A 11 10.20 -2.08 -7.04
N ILE A 12 10.55 -3.36 -7.19
CA ILE A 12 10.46 -4.08 -8.46
C ILE A 12 9.02 -4.56 -8.71
N CYS A 13 8.24 -4.90 -7.67
CA CYS A 13 6.80 -5.12 -7.81
C CYS A 13 6.00 -3.82 -7.93
N CYS A 14 6.49 -2.71 -7.37
CA CYS A 14 5.86 -1.39 -7.44
C CYS A 14 6.46 -0.46 -8.51
N GLY A 15 6.95 -1.03 -9.63
CA GLY A 15 7.24 -0.35 -10.89
C GLY A 15 7.76 1.10 -10.78
N SER A 16 9.07 1.26 -10.88
CA SER A 16 9.72 2.55 -11.16
C SER A 16 9.03 3.28 -12.32
N GLY A 17 8.30 4.35 -12.01
CA GLY A 17 8.01 5.46 -12.91
C GLY A 17 7.18 5.11 -14.14
N ARG A 18 5.92 4.68 -13.92
CA ARG A 18 4.73 5.12 -14.69
C ARG A 18 3.41 4.38 -14.38
N SER A 19 3.41 3.27 -13.65
CA SER A 19 2.20 2.43 -13.45
C SER A 19 1.55 2.50 -12.06
N ALA A 20 2.24 2.97 -11.00
CA ALA A 20 1.61 3.19 -9.68
C ALA A 20 0.67 4.42 -9.61
N ARG A 21 0.19 4.92 -10.76
CA ARG A 21 -0.86 5.96 -10.83
C ARG A 21 -2.28 5.38 -10.71
N ALA A 22 -2.43 4.06 -10.62
CA ALA A 22 -3.73 3.38 -10.74
C ALA A 22 -4.40 2.95 -9.42
N ALA A 23 -3.98 3.47 -8.26
CA ALA A 23 -4.67 3.24 -6.98
C ALA A 23 -5.24 4.53 -6.33
N PHE A 24 -5.20 5.67 -7.03
CA PHE A 24 -5.80 6.93 -6.58
C PHE A 24 -6.73 7.49 -7.66
N PRO A 25 -8.06 7.33 -7.58
CA PRO A 25 -9.00 8.16 -8.32
C PRO A 25 -9.38 9.39 -7.48
N ALA A 26 -8.39 10.14 -6.98
CA ALA A 26 -8.60 11.53 -6.61
C ALA A 26 -8.18 12.36 -7.83
N ARG A 27 -9.11 13.16 -8.38
CA ARG A 27 -8.85 14.10 -9.47
C ARG A 27 -7.52 14.82 -9.22
N GLN A 28 -6.52 14.57 -10.06
CA GLN A 28 -5.33 15.40 -10.11
C GLN A 28 -5.79 16.85 -10.37
N PRO A 29 -5.44 17.84 -9.54
CA PRO A 29 -5.65 19.23 -9.91
C PRO A 29 -4.82 19.55 -11.16
N PRO A 30 -5.30 20.44 -12.05
CA PRO A 30 -4.64 20.72 -13.32
C PRO A 30 -3.27 21.38 -13.05
N MET A 31 -2.20 20.69 -13.46
CA MET A 31 -0.85 21.26 -13.54
C MET A 31 -0.87 22.39 -14.56
N ALA A 32 -0.62 23.62 -14.12
CA ALA A 32 -0.50 24.76 -15.02
C ALA A 32 0.76 24.60 -15.90
N GLU A 33 0.57 24.65 -17.22
CA GLU A 33 1.65 24.77 -18.20
C GLU A 33 2.44 26.06 -17.95
N VAL A 34 3.74 25.93 -17.67
CA VAL A 34 4.69 27.05 -17.74
C VAL A 34 5.57 26.87 -18.96
N ALA A 35 5.46 27.84 -19.86
CA ALA A 35 6.13 27.95 -21.14
C ALA A 35 7.64 28.24 -21.01
N ASP A 36 8.34 27.96 -22.11
CA ASP A 36 9.79 27.91 -22.31
C ASP A 36 10.62 29.10 -21.79
N ALA A 37 11.79 28.80 -21.20
CA ALA A 37 12.97 29.67 -21.20
C ALA A 37 14.27 28.86 -21.01
N ASP A 38 15.16 28.95 -22.00
CA ASP A 38 16.53 28.39 -22.05
C ASP A 38 17.35 28.64 -20.76
N GLY A 39 17.81 27.56 -20.13
CA GLY A 39 18.73 27.53 -18.98
C GLY A 39 19.42 26.16 -18.90
N PRO A 40 20.64 26.06 -18.30
CA PRO A 40 21.49 24.89 -18.42
C PRO A 40 20.80 23.65 -17.84
N GLU A 41 20.88 22.55 -18.58
CA GLU A 41 20.24 21.26 -18.32
C GLU A 41 20.30 20.83 -16.83
N GLU A 42 19.23 21.09 -16.08
CA GLU A 42 18.96 20.44 -14.80
C GLU A 42 18.46 19.02 -15.08
N GLU A 43 19.12 18.03 -14.49
CA GLU A 43 18.72 16.63 -14.60
C GLU A 43 17.26 16.45 -14.11
N PRO A 44 16.41 15.70 -14.83
CA PRO A 44 15.02 15.56 -14.44
C PRO A 44 14.87 14.51 -13.34
N GLY A 45 14.39 14.93 -12.17
CA GLY A 45 13.42 14.15 -11.40
C GLY A 45 13.94 13.44 -10.14
N GLY A 46 13.75 14.09 -8.99
CA GLY A 46 13.73 13.45 -7.68
C GLY A 46 14.31 14.34 -6.59
N GLY A 47 13.55 15.35 -6.17
CA GLY A 47 13.91 16.12 -4.98
C GLY A 47 14.10 15.21 -3.76
N SER A 48 14.92 15.67 -2.80
CA SER A 48 15.15 14.95 -1.53
C SER A 48 13.80 14.57 -0.88
N LEU A 49 13.74 13.47 -0.10
CA LEU A 49 12.52 13.12 0.65
C LEU A 49 12.04 14.29 1.53
N GLU A 50 12.98 15.10 2.01
CA GLU A 50 12.70 16.34 2.75
C GLU A 50 11.98 17.39 1.88
N GLU A 51 12.40 17.56 0.63
CA GLU A 51 11.75 18.48 -0.33
C GLU A 51 10.34 18.00 -0.69
N GLN A 52 10.15 16.68 -0.82
CA GLN A 52 8.83 16.09 -1.08
C GLN A 52 7.86 16.36 0.07
N VAL A 53 8.33 16.20 1.31
CA VAL A 53 7.56 16.55 2.51
C VAL A 53 7.25 18.04 2.54
N GLU A 54 8.23 18.90 2.29
CA GLU A 54 8.03 20.36 2.28
C GLU A 54 6.99 20.79 1.24
N GLN A 55 7.08 20.25 0.03
CA GLN A 55 6.10 20.50 -1.03
C GLN A 55 4.69 20.04 -0.65
N ALA A 56 4.56 18.83 -0.11
CA ALA A 56 3.27 18.31 0.33
C ALA A 56 2.65 19.16 1.46
N LEU A 57 3.46 19.62 2.42
CA LEU A 57 2.98 20.49 3.50
C LEU A 57 2.64 21.91 3.03
N ALA A 58 3.35 22.44 2.03
CA ALA A 58 3.00 23.72 1.42
C ALA A 58 1.65 23.67 0.70
N GLU A 59 1.41 22.62 -0.09
CA GLU A 59 0.14 22.42 -0.78
C GLU A 59 -1.01 22.11 0.20
N ARG A 60 -0.75 21.35 1.27
CA ARG A 60 -1.68 21.18 2.39
C ARG A 60 -2.11 22.55 2.94
N SER A 61 -1.17 23.46 3.20
CA SER A 61 -1.49 24.80 3.72
C SER A 61 -2.37 25.58 2.76
N ARG A 62 -2.14 25.47 1.45
CA ARG A 62 -2.97 26.12 0.43
C ARG A 62 -4.41 25.59 0.45
N CYS A 63 -4.59 24.27 0.45
CA CYS A 63 -5.91 23.66 0.56
C CYS A 63 -6.64 24.08 1.84
N ARG A 64 -5.91 24.19 2.96
CA ARG A 64 -6.46 24.66 4.23
C ARG A 64 -6.97 26.11 4.16
N ASP A 65 -6.21 27.00 3.54
CA ASP A 65 -6.61 28.41 3.36
C ASP A 65 -7.82 28.55 2.42
N GLU A 66 -7.93 27.65 1.44
CA GLU A 66 -9.08 27.55 0.52
C GLU A 66 -10.30 26.85 1.16
N GLY A 67 -10.13 26.20 2.31
CA GLY A 67 -11.17 25.41 2.99
C GLY A 67 -11.44 24.04 2.34
N ASP A 68 -10.57 23.57 1.46
CA ASP A 68 -10.64 22.25 0.84
C ASP A 68 -10.04 21.16 1.76
N LYS A 69 -10.89 20.60 2.61
CA LYS A 69 -10.50 19.53 3.55
C LYS A 69 -10.10 18.23 2.85
N SER A 70 -10.69 17.92 1.69
CA SER A 70 -10.36 16.70 0.94
C SER A 70 -8.96 16.83 0.32
N GLY A 71 -8.66 17.98 -0.28
CA GLY A 71 -7.32 18.33 -0.75
C GLY A 71 -6.29 18.38 0.37
N GLU A 72 -6.62 18.96 1.53
CA GLU A 72 -5.75 18.98 2.70
C GLU A 72 -5.37 17.56 3.14
N ALA A 73 -6.36 16.69 3.28
CA ALA A 73 -6.16 15.29 3.68
C ALA A 73 -5.36 14.50 2.63
N ALA A 74 -5.58 14.73 1.34
CA ALA A 74 -4.84 14.07 0.27
C ALA A 74 -3.34 14.43 0.31
N TRP A 75 -3.00 15.70 0.53
CA TRP A 75 -1.60 16.12 0.69
C TRP A 75 -0.95 15.59 1.96
N LEU A 76 -1.71 15.46 3.04
CA LEU A 76 -1.23 14.78 4.26
C LEU A 76 -0.88 13.32 3.98
N LEU A 77 -1.65 12.58 3.17
CA LEU A 77 -1.29 11.21 2.80
C LEU A 77 0.03 11.14 2.01
N GLN A 78 0.27 12.10 1.10
CA GLN A 78 1.54 12.18 0.36
C GLN A 78 2.72 12.47 1.30
N ALA A 79 2.54 13.39 2.26
CA ALA A 79 3.56 13.66 3.28
C ALA A 79 3.82 12.44 4.18
N ALA A 80 2.76 11.72 4.59
CA ALA A 80 2.88 10.50 5.38
C ALA A 80 3.69 9.42 4.65
N GLU A 81 3.43 9.23 3.35
CA GLU A 81 4.20 8.32 2.51
C GLU A 81 5.67 8.74 2.40
N ALA A 82 5.95 10.01 2.17
CA ALA A 82 7.33 10.52 2.10
C ALA A 82 8.08 10.36 3.44
N TYR A 83 7.45 10.67 4.57
CA TYR A 83 8.00 10.41 5.91
C TYR A 83 8.31 8.94 6.12
N ALA A 84 7.39 8.05 5.72
CA ALA A 84 7.56 6.62 5.88
C ALA A 84 8.74 6.07 5.05
N HIS A 85 8.93 6.56 3.82
CA HIS A 85 10.11 6.26 3.00
C HIS A 85 11.41 6.80 3.62
N GLY A 86 11.34 7.90 4.37
CA GLY A 86 12.45 8.43 5.16
C GLY A 86 12.67 7.72 6.50
N GLU A 87 11.96 6.61 6.75
CA GLU A 87 11.93 5.88 8.03
C GLU A 87 11.49 6.73 9.24
N ALA A 88 10.88 7.89 9.00
CA ALA A 88 10.30 8.77 10.01
C ALA A 88 8.88 8.30 10.40
N TYR A 89 8.77 7.05 10.86
CA TYR A 89 7.48 6.36 11.06
C TYR A 89 6.54 7.07 12.02
N ALA A 90 7.05 7.71 13.08
CA ALA A 90 6.22 8.45 14.02
C ALA A 90 5.53 9.65 13.35
N ALA A 91 6.26 10.43 12.55
CA ALA A 91 5.71 11.55 11.80
C ALA A 91 4.73 11.07 10.72
N ALA A 92 5.03 9.96 10.05
CA ALA A 92 4.13 9.36 9.07
C ALA A 92 2.78 8.97 9.69
N LEU A 93 2.78 8.34 10.87
CA LEU A 93 1.56 7.95 11.58
C LEU A 93 0.75 9.15 12.04
N GLU A 94 1.40 10.17 12.62
CA GLU A 94 0.73 11.42 13.02
C GLU A 94 0.06 12.09 11.81
N THR A 95 0.79 12.19 10.70
CA THR A 95 0.28 12.81 9.46
C THR A 95 -0.88 12.01 8.85
N ALA A 96 -0.80 10.67 8.87
CA ALA A 96 -1.90 9.82 8.41
C ALA A 96 -3.15 9.94 9.30
N GLN A 97 -2.98 10.09 10.62
CA GLN A 97 -4.07 10.27 11.56
C GLN A 97 -4.75 11.65 11.42
N GLU A 98 -3.98 12.70 11.11
CA GLU A 98 -4.54 14.00 10.72
C GLU A 98 -5.42 13.88 9.47
N ALA A 99 -4.94 13.15 8.44
CA ALA A 99 -5.72 12.91 7.22
C ALA A 99 -7.00 12.11 7.49
N GLU A 100 -6.93 11.06 8.32
CA GLU A 100 -8.09 10.26 8.75
C GLU A 100 -9.16 11.16 9.38
N THR A 101 -8.76 12.03 10.31
CA THR A 101 -9.67 12.95 11.00
C THR A 101 -10.38 13.86 10.01
N LEU A 102 -9.66 14.43 9.04
CA LEU A 102 -10.25 15.28 8.01
C LEU A 102 -11.24 14.54 7.12
N TYR A 103 -10.91 13.31 6.70
CA TYR A 103 -11.82 12.47 5.90
C TYR A 103 -13.08 12.08 6.68
N GLN A 104 -12.95 11.76 7.97
CA GLN A 104 -14.08 11.51 8.87
C GLN A 104 -14.99 12.73 9.01
N GLU A 105 -14.40 13.93 9.16
CA GLU A 105 -15.18 15.18 9.27
C GLU A 105 -16.03 15.49 8.03
N ILE A 106 -15.54 15.13 6.84
CA ILE A 106 -16.28 15.33 5.58
C ILE A 106 -17.12 14.11 5.17
N GLY A 107 -17.03 13.00 5.91
CA GLY A 107 -17.76 11.76 5.64
C GLY A 107 -17.26 10.99 4.42
N ASP A 108 -16.00 11.18 4.02
CA ASP A 108 -15.37 10.46 2.91
C ASP A 108 -14.78 9.13 3.40
N LEU A 109 -15.54 8.05 3.22
CA LEU A 109 -15.14 6.72 3.66
C LEU A 109 -13.94 6.17 2.87
N ASN A 110 -13.80 6.50 1.58
CA ASN A 110 -12.67 6.04 0.77
C ASN A 110 -11.38 6.74 1.18
N GLY A 111 -11.47 8.03 1.49
CA GLY A 111 -10.38 8.80 2.08
C GLY A 111 -9.97 8.29 3.47
N GLU A 112 -10.96 8.01 4.33
CA GLU A 112 -10.74 7.43 5.67
C GLU A 112 -10.01 6.08 5.57
N ALA A 113 -10.48 5.18 4.70
CA ALA A 113 -9.82 3.90 4.45
C ALA A 113 -8.40 4.06 3.88
N SER A 114 -8.17 5.06 3.03
CA SER A 114 -6.83 5.38 2.49
C SER A 114 -5.87 5.84 3.59
N ALA A 115 -6.34 6.64 4.54
CA ALA A 115 -5.53 7.09 5.67
C ALA A 115 -5.16 5.93 6.60
N LEU A 116 -6.13 5.08 6.94
CA LEU A 116 -5.88 3.88 7.74
C LEU A 116 -4.97 2.88 6.99
N GLN A 117 -5.11 2.75 5.66
CA GLN A 117 -4.21 1.95 4.84
C GLN A 117 -2.75 2.43 4.95
N ALA A 118 -2.53 3.74 4.84
CA ALA A 118 -1.20 4.34 5.00
C ALA A 118 -0.62 4.04 6.38
N ALA A 119 -1.42 4.21 7.45
CA ALA A 119 -0.98 3.90 8.82
C ALA A 119 -0.64 2.41 9.00
N ALA A 120 -1.45 1.49 8.48
CA ALA A 120 -1.16 0.06 8.51
C ALA A 120 0.15 -0.28 7.77
N GLN A 121 0.38 0.31 6.61
CA GLN A 121 1.62 0.13 5.85
C GLN A 121 2.85 0.64 6.61
N VAL A 122 2.73 1.77 7.30
CA VAL A 122 3.79 2.31 8.16
C VAL A 122 4.11 1.34 9.30
N HIS A 123 3.10 0.77 9.97
CA HIS A 123 3.31 -0.23 11.01
C HIS A 123 4.00 -1.51 10.49
N ILE A 124 3.70 -1.93 9.25
CA ILE A 124 4.41 -3.04 8.57
C ILE A 124 5.91 -2.72 8.40
N TRP A 125 6.26 -1.49 8.01
CA TRP A 125 7.65 -1.07 7.82
C TRP A 125 8.41 -0.84 9.13
N ASP A 126 7.72 -0.32 10.13
CA ASP A 126 8.22 -0.16 11.51
C ASP A 126 8.30 -1.51 12.27
N SER A 127 8.00 -2.63 11.60
CA SER A 127 8.05 -3.98 12.17
C SER A 127 7.14 -4.15 13.40
N LYS A 128 5.98 -3.49 13.38
CA LYS A 128 4.90 -3.59 14.37
C LYS A 128 3.67 -4.28 13.77
N PRO A 129 3.76 -5.58 13.44
CA PRO A 129 2.71 -6.26 12.69
C PRO A 129 1.43 -6.50 13.49
N ALA A 130 1.46 -6.41 14.83
CA ALA A 130 0.24 -6.46 15.64
C ALA A 130 -0.62 -5.20 15.44
N ASP A 131 0.01 -4.02 15.51
CA ASP A 131 -0.66 -2.74 15.28
C ASP A 131 -1.14 -2.62 13.82
N ALA A 132 -0.30 -3.04 12.86
CA ALA A 132 -0.67 -3.09 11.44
C ALA A 132 -1.92 -3.93 11.19
N LEU A 133 -2.04 -5.08 11.87
CA LEU A 133 -3.17 -5.99 11.72
C LEU A 133 -4.47 -5.32 12.20
N GLU A 134 -4.43 -4.66 13.36
CA GLU A 134 -5.59 -3.97 13.93
C GLU A 134 -6.07 -2.85 12.99
N VAL A 135 -5.15 -1.98 12.56
CA VAL A 135 -5.45 -0.85 11.68
C VAL A 135 -5.93 -1.33 10.30
N ALA A 136 -5.31 -2.35 9.71
CA ALA A 136 -5.73 -2.88 8.40
C ALA A 136 -7.12 -3.53 8.45
N GLN A 137 -7.48 -4.21 9.55
CA GLN A 137 -8.82 -4.78 9.72
C GLN A 137 -9.88 -3.69 9.89
N GLN A 138 -9.58 -2.63 10.63
CA GLN A 138 -10.46 -1.46 10.74
C GLN A 138 -10.67 -0.82 9.37
N ALA A 139 -9.58 -0.57 8.64
CA ALA A 139 -9.63 0.01 7.30
C ALA A 139 -10.48 -0.84 6.35
N ALA A 140 -10.33 -2.17 6.38
CA ALA A 140 -11.08 -3.07 5.50
C ALA A 140 -12.59 -2.96 5.75
N LEU A 141 -13.00 -2.80 7.01
CA LEU A 141 -14.41 -2.55 7.36
C LEU A 141 -14.91 -1.20 6.82
N VAL A 142 -14.07 -0.16 6.83
CA VAL A 142 -14.41 1.15 6.26
C VAL A 142 -14.54 1.06 4.73
N ALA A 143 -13.58 0.44 4.05
CA ALA A 143 -13.60 0.23 2.59
C ALA A 143 -14.83 -0.60 2.16
N GLN A 144 -15.18 -1.64 2.92
CA GLN A 144 -16.39 -2.42 2.70
C GLN A 144 -17.66 -1.55 2.81
N ARG A 145 -17.73 -0.64 3.79
CA ARG A 145 -18.85 0.31 3.94
C ARG A 145 -18.89 1.34 2.81
N ALA A 146 -17.75 1.66 2.22
CA ALA A 146 -17.63 2.51 1.05
C ALA A 146 -17.95 1.78 -0.27
N GLU A 147 -18.13 0.45 -0.22
CA GLU A 147 -18.34 -0.43 -1.37
C GLU A 147 -17.16 -0.41 -2.38
N ASP A 148 -15.95 -0.07 -1.91
CA ASP A 148 -14.72 -0.12 -2.72
C ASP A 148 -14.01 -1.48 -2.56
N GLY A 149 -14.33 -2.39 -3.48
CA GLY A 149 -13.76 -3.73 -3.50
C GLY A 149 -12.26 -3.79 -3.80
N SER A 150 -11.70 -2.82 -4.54
CA SER A 150 -10.27 -2.78 -4.83
C SER A 150 -9.48 -2.33 -3.60
N GLN A 151 -9.97 -1.31 -2.90
CA GLN A 151 -9.38 -0.85 -1.65
C GLN A 151 -9.50 -1.91 -0.54
N GLU A 152 -10.67 -2.54 -0.40
CA GLU A 152 -10.89 -3.67 0.52
C GLU A 152 -9.90 -4.82 0.23
N ALA A 153 -9.67 -5.14 -1.06
CA ALA A 153 -8.70 -6.15 -1.46
C ALA A 153 -7.26 -5.78 -1.03
N GLY A 154 -6.82 -4.54 -1.28
CA GLY A 154 -5.50 -4.06 -0.87
C GLY A 154 -5.29 -4.16 0.65
N LEU A 155 -6.32 -3.84 1.43
CA LEU A 155 -6.28 -3.93 2.89
C LEU A 155 -6.19 -5.37 3.40
N HIS A 156 -6.86 -6.31 2.72
CA HIS A 156 -6.68 -7.74 3.01
C HIS A 156 -5.27 -8.25 2.69
N LEU A 157 -4.54 -7.64 1.75
CA LEU A 157 -3.13 -7.97 1.52
C LEU A 157 -2.24 -7.49 2.66
N LEU A 158 -2.50 -6.30 3.22
CA LEU A 158 -1.80 -5.83 4.42
C LEU A 158 -2.07 -6.74 5.64
N VAL A 159 -3.31 -7.22 5.79
CA VAL A 159 -3.65 -8.23 6.80
C VAL A 159 -2.85 -9.52 6.60
N ALA A 160 -2.72 -10.00 5.36
CA ALA A 160 -1.92 -11.18 5.06
C ALA A 160 -0.44 -10.98 5.42
N GLN A 161 0.14 -9.83 5.05
CA GLN A 161 1.52 -9.47 5.38
C GLN A 161 1.74 -9.38 6.90
N ALA A 162 0.81 -8.77 7.63
CA ALA A 162 0.88 -8.68 9.09
C ALA A 162 0.91 -10.08 9.74
N TYR A 163 0.04 -11.01 9.30
CA TYR A 163 0.07 -12.38 9.79
C TYR A 163 1.35 -13.12 9.42
N MET A 164 1.90 -12.91 8.22
CA MET A 164 3.17 -13.50 7.81
C MET A 164 4.33 -13.01 8.70
N GLN A 165 4.41 -11.70 8.97
CA GLN A 165 5.42 -11.15 9.87
C GLN A 165 5.27 -11.71 11.30
N LEU A 166 4.05 -11.74 11.84
CA LEU A 166 3.76 -12.33 13.16
C LEU A 166 4.11 -13.82 13.22
N ASN A 167 4.01 -14.55 12.11
CA ASN A 167 4.39 -15.95 12.04
C ASN A 167 5.92 -16.12 11.99
N SER A 168 6.62 -15.21 11.31
CA SER A 168 8.09 -15.22 11.20
C SER A 168 8.82 -14.80 12.48
N ALA A 169 8.13 -14.18 13.44
CA ALA A 169 8.70 -13.59 14.67
C ALA A 169 9.12 -14.61 15.75
N GLY A 170 9.62 -15.79 15.35
CA GLY A 170 10.22 -16.77 16.25
C GLY A 170 9.25 -17.71 16.95
N ALA A 171 7.99 -17.81 16.49
CA ALA A 171 7.10 -18.87 16.94
C ALA A 171 7.59 -20.23 16.43
N ASP A 172 7.50 -21.27 17.27
CA ASP A 172 7.69 -22.65 16.82
C ASP A 172 6.72 -22.92 15.66
N PRO A 173 7.21 -23.28 14.45
CA PRO A 173 6.38 -23.54 13.28
C PRO A 173 5.32 -24.62 13.51
N THR A 174 5.52 -25.50 14.51
CA THR A 174 4.58 -26.57 14.87
C THR A 174 3.55 -26.14 15.92
N SER A 175 3.69 -24.94 16.49
CA SER A 175 2.73 -24.42 17.46
C SER A 175 1.38 -24.16 16.81
N ASN A 176 0.30 -24.42 17.56
CA ASN A 176 -1.06 -24.11 17.12
C ASN A 176 -1.23 -22.64 16.72
N LEU A 177 -0.47 -21.73 17.36
CA LEU A 177 -0.48 -20.31 17.03
C LEU A 177 0.14 -20.03 15.65
N ALA A 178 1.29 -20.62 15.34
CA ALA A 178 1.94 -20.47 14.04
C ALA A 178 1.07 -21.05 12.91
N ILE A 179 0.51 -22.24 13.12
CA ILE A 179 -0.43 -22.87 12.18
C ILE A 179 -1.65 -21.98 11.93
N THR A 180 -2.21 -21.40 13.00
CA THR A 180 -3.38 -20.51 12.89
C THR A 180 -3.03 -19.23 12.14
N ARG A 181 -1.90 -18.59 12.46
CA ARG A 181 -1.43 -17.37 11.77
C ARG A 181 -1.17 -17.62 10.29
N GLY A 182 -0.50 -18.72 9.93
CA GLY A 182 -0.27 -19.09 8.53
C GLY A 182 -1.58 -19.36 7.78
N ARG A 183 -2.57 -20.00 8.42
CA ARG A 183 -3.90 -20.19 7.83
C ARG A 183 -4.62 -18.86 7.59
N LEU A 184 -4.59 -17.95 8.56
CA LEU A 184 -5.22 -16.63 8.46
C LEU A 184 -4.56 -15.74 7.39
N ALA A 185 -3.23 -15.83 7.23
CA ALA A 185 -2.53 -15.15 6.13
C ALA A 185 -3.03 -15.62 4.76
N VAL A 186 -3.15 -16.94 4.56
CA VAL A 186 -3.68 -17.51 3.32
C VAL A 186 -5.14 -17.10 3.12
N GLU A 187 -5.96 -17.13 4.16
CA GLU A 187 -7.36 -16.72 4.09
C GLU A 187 -7.49 -15.26 3.63
N ALA A 188 -6.73 -14.35 4.22
CA ALA A 188 -6.71 -12.94 3.85
C ALA A 188 -6.29 -12.73 2.38
N ALA A 189 -5.20 -13.37 1.93
CA ALA A 189 -4.76 -13.29 0.54
C ALA A 189 -5.81 -13.86 -0.44
N THR A 190 -6.49 -14.97 -0.09
CA THR A 190 -7.57 -15.50 -0.94
C THR A 190 -8.80 -14.59 -1.00
N THR A 191 -9.09 -13.84 0.06
CA THR A 191 -10.16 -12.84 0.06
C THR A 191 -9.80 -11.68 -0.86
N ALA A 192 -8.56 -11.18 -0.79
CA ALA A 192 -8.06 -10.16 -1.70
C ALA A 192 -8.19 -10.56 -3.18
N ILE A 193 -7.81 -11.81 -3.54
CA ILE A 193 -7.96 -12.32 -4.92
C ILE A 193 -9.43 -12.31 -5.38
N LYS A 194 -10.36 -12.72 -4.49
CA LYS A 194 -11.80 -12.74 -4.81
C LYS A 194 -12.33 -11.33 -5.04
N LEU A 195 -11.91 -10.37 -4.22
CA LEU A 195 -12.32 -8.98 -4.31
C LEU A 195 -11.73 -8.30 -5.55
N ALA A 196 -10.43 -8.46 -5.80
CA ALA A 196 -9.77 -7.95 -7.00
C ALA A 196 -10.41 -8.49 -8.29
N ARG A 197 -10.75 -9.79 -8.33
CA ARG A 197 -11.48 -10.37 -9.45
C ARG A 197 -12.87 -9.76 -9.65
N LYS A 198 -13.59 -9.47 -8.57
CA LYS A 198 -14.91 -8.81 -8.65
C LYS A 198 -14.81 -7.37 -9.12
N ALA A 199 -13.73 -6.69 -8.75
CA ALA A 199 -13.42 -5.33 -9.18
C ALA A 199 -12.85 -5.26 -10.61
N GLU A 200 -12.64 -6.41 -11.26
CA GLU A 200 -11.98 -6.54 -12.58
C GLU A 200 -10.57 -5.93 -12.62
N ASP A 201 -9.91 -5.87 -11.46
CA ASP A 201 -8.56 -5.36 -11.29
C ASP A 201 -7.54 -6.50 -11.45
N ALA A 202 -7.07 -6.68 -12.68
CA ALA A 202 -6.13 -7.74 -13.01
C ALA A 202 -4.74 -7.49 -12.38
N GLU A 203 -4.28 -6.25 -12.27
CA GLU A 203 -2.99 -5.95 -11.65
C GLU A 203 -2.99 -6.31 -10.16
N LEU A 204 -4.03 -5.89 -9.44
CA LEU A 204 -4.22 -6.24 -8.04
C LEU A 204 -4.43 -7.74 -7.85
N GLN A 205 -5.12 -8.41 -8.77
CA GLN A 205 -5.28 -9.86 -8.73
C GLN A 205 -3.93 -10.58 -8.87
N ALA A 206 -3.05 -10.13 -9.77
CA ALA A 206 -1.71 -10.71 -9.92
C ALA A 206 -0.87 -10.52 -8.65
N TYR A 207 -0.90 -9.31 -8.09
CA TYR A 207 -0.20 -9.00 -6.86
C TYR A 207 -0.72 -9.83 -5.68
N ALA A 208 -2.04 -9.99 -5.56
CA ALA A 208 -2.66 -10.83 -4.53
C ALA A 208 -2.30 -12.32 -4.66
N LEU A 209 -2.09 -12.82 -5.88
CA LEU A 209 -1.59 -14.18 -6.12
C LEU A 209 -0.12 -14.35 -5.67
N CYS A 210 0.72 -13.34 -5.87
CA CYS A 210 2.08 -13.33 -5.32
C CYS A 210 2.08 -13.38 -3.79
N GLU A 211 1.24 -12.55 -3.15
CA GLU A 211 1.08 -12.54 -1.69
C GLU A 211 0.53 -13.87 -1.18
N LEU A 212 -0.40 -14.50 -1.90
CA LEU A 212 -0.88 -15.84 -1.58
C LEU A 212 0.26 -16.88 -1.62
N ALA A 213 1.12 -16.83 -2.64
CA ALA A 213 2.26 -17.73 -2.73
C ALA A 213 3.19 -17.57 -1.51
N GLN A 214 3.47 -16.34 -1.08
CA GLN A 214 4.26 -16.06 0.12
C GLN A 214 3.56 -16.57 1.40
N ALA A 215 2.26 -16.34 1.54
CA ALA A 215 1.47 -16.82 2.67
C ALA A 215 1.46 -18.36 2.74
N CYS A 216 1.36 -19.03 1.60
CA CYS A 216 1.47 -20.48 1.50
C CYS A 216 2.87 -20.97 1.90
N VAL A 217 3.94 -20.29 1.52
CA VAL A 217 5.31 -20.62 1.99
C VAL A 217 5.41 -20.46 3.50
N ALA A 218 4.93 -19.35 4.06
CA ALA A 218 4.90 -19.10 5.51
C ALA A 218 4.08 -20.16 6.27
N ALA A 219 3.07 -20.76 5.63
CA ALA A 219 2.24 -21.82 6.17
C ALA A 219 2.75 -23.25 5.85
N ASN A 220 3.95 -23.41 5.26
CA ASN A 220 4.50 -24.69 4.79
C ASN A 220 3.63 -25.45 3.75
N ARG A 221 2.79 -24.72 3.01
CA ARG A 221 1.90 -25.24 1.94
C ARG A 221 2.57 -25.08 0.57
N HIS A 222 3.70 -25.74 0.38
CA HIS A 222 4.56 -25.51 -0.79
C HIS A 222 3.91 -25.85 -2.13
N SER A 223 3.05 -26.87 -2.20
CA SER A 223 2.34 -27.23 -3.44
C SER A 223 1.40 -26.11 -3.88
N GLU A 224 0.66 -25.52 -2.95
CA GLU A 224 -0.26 -24.42 -3.24
C GLU A 224 0.47 -23.12 -3.56
N ALA A 225 1.63 -22.89 -2.92
CA ALA A 225 2.50 -21.77 -3.26
C ALA A 225 2.95 -21.79 -4.73
N LEU A 226 3.32 -22.97 -5.25
CA LEU A 226 3.74 -23.12 -6.65
C LEU A 226 2.58 -22.87 -7.63
N VAL A 227 1.37 -23.30 -7.28
CA VAL A 227 0.17 -23.03 -8.08
C VAL A 227 -0.12 -21.54 -8.12
N ALA A 228 -0.17 -20.88 -6.96
CA ALA A 228 -0.41 -19.44 -6.86
C ALA A 228 0.64 -18.61 -7.61
N ALA A 229 1.92 -18.97 -7.48
CA ALA A 229 3.00 -18.32 -8.22
C ALA A 229 2.86 -18.52 -9.75
N GLY A 230 2.51 -19.72 -10.20
CA GLY A 230 2.28 -19.99 -11.62
C GLY A 230 1.10 -19.21 -12.20
N GLU A 231 0.01 -19.08 -11.43
CA GLU A 231 -1.13 -18.25 -11.79
C GLU A 231 -0.75 -16.77 -11.87
N ALA A 232 0.03 -16.26 -10.90
CA ALA A 232 0.52 -14.88 -10.90
C ALA A 232 1.36 -14.57 -12.14
N THR A 233 2.35 -15.41 -12.46
CA THR A 233 3.19 -15.25 -13.66
C THR A 233 2.37 -15.31 -14.94
N GLY A 234 1.37 -16.19 -14.99
CA GLY A 234 0.43 -16.26 -16.12
C GLY A 234 -0.32 -14.95 -16.33
N LEU A 235 -0.78 -14.33 -15.24
CA LEU A 235 -1.51 -13.07 -15.28
C LEU A 235 -0.62 -11.88 -15.67
N TYR A 236 0.57 -11.75 -15.07
CA TYR A 236 1.53 -10.70 -15.42
C TYR A 236 1.96 -10.77 -16.89
N ARG A 237 2.12 -11.98 -17.43
CA ARG A 237 2.41 -12.17 -18.86
C ARG A 237 1.28 -11.63 -19.75
N MET A 238 0.02 -11.81 -19.36
CA MET A 238 -1.12 -11.26 -20.11
C MET A 238 -1.16 -9.73 -20.04
N LEU A 239 -0.74 -9.15 -18.91
CA LEU A 239 -0.65 -7.70 -18.72
C LEU A 239 0.56 -7.07 -19.43
N GLY A 240 1.52 -7.88 -19.88
CA GLY A 240 2.76 -7.41 -20.50
C GLY A 240 3.78 -6.84 -19.50
N ASP A 241 3.55 -7.06 -18.21
CA ASP A 241 4.46 -6.62 -17.15
C ASP A 241 5.55 -7.68 -16.92
N ARG A 242 6.75 -7.39 -17.44
CA ARG A 242 7.93 -8.25 -17.30
C ARG A 242 8.56 -8.21 -15.91
N GLN A 243 8.25 -7.22 -15.08
CA GLN A 243 8.82 -7.12 -13.73
C GLN A 243 8.07 -8.03 -12.76
N GLY A 244 6.75 -8.15 -12.89
CA GLY A 244 5.94 -9.10 -12.14
C GLY A 244 6.16 -10.58 -12.52
N GLU A 245 6.85 -10.86 -13.64
CA GLU A 245 7.17 -12.23 -14.08
C GLU A 245 8.34 -12.89 -13.31
N ALA A 246 9.20 -12.10 -12.63
CA ALA A 246 10.51 -12.52 -12.12
C ALA A 246 10.54 -12.86 -10.63
#